data_AF-A0A396J7T6-F1
#
_entry.id   AF-A0A396J7T6-F1
#
_cell.length_a   1.000
_cell.length_b   1.000
_cell.length_c   1.000
_cell.angle_alpha   90.00
_cell.angle_beta   90.00
_cell.angle_gamma   90.00
#
_symmetry.space_group_name_H-M   'P 1'
#
loop_
_entity.id
_entity.type
_entity.pdbx_description
1 polymer ?
#
loop_
_entity_poly.entity_id
_entity_poly.type
_entity_poly.pdbx_seq_one_letter_code
_entity_poly.pdbx_strand_id
1 'polypeptide(L)'
;MIKGGQPLMIPAHVVQTKLNERSSHIKVSIMGGVIENWSLIWNDKRKSQCHIGLGWYRFFYKALTCIGDKIQFWYQGPGIFRVTII
;
A
#
# COMPACT_ATOMS: atom_id res chain seq x y z
N MET A 1 6.53 -8.60 22.93
CA MET A 1 7.23 -7.73 21.94
C MET A 1 6.52 -7.82 20.61
N ILE A 2 5.71 -6.84 20.23
CA ILE A 2 5.17 -6.74 18.86
C ILE A 2 6.28 -6.08 18.03
N LYS A 3 7.15 -6.90 17.43
CA LYS A 3 8.14 -6.41 16.46
C LYS A 3 7.39 -6.01 15.19
N GLY A 4 7.68 -4.80 14.73
CA GLY A 4 6.76 -3.92 14.02
C GLY A 4 6.34 -4.25 12.58
N GLY A 5 5.52 -3.33 12.07
CA GLY A 5 4.83 -3.37 10.79
C GLY A 5 3.54 -4.19 10.90
N GLN A 6 2.40 -3.57 11.16
CA GLN A 6 1.15 -4.22 10.78
C GLN A 6 0.92 -3.94 9.28
N PRO A 7 0.30 -4.87 8.52
CA PRO A 7 -0.09 -4.58 7.15
C PRO A 7 -0.96 -3.32 7.13
N LEU A 8 -0.73 -2.42 6.16
CA LEU A 8 -1.55 -1.21 6.05
C LEU A 8 -2.93 -1.60 5.51
N MET A 9 -3.97 -1.45 6.33
CA MET A 9 -5.34 -1.65 5.89
C MET A 9 -5.80 -0.48 5.01
N ILE A 10 -6.33 -0.80 3.84
CA ILE A 10 -6.95 0.13 2.91
C ILE A 10 -8.36 -0.36 2.52
N PRO A 11 -9.31 0.53 2.24
CA PRO A 11 -10.63 0.11 1.79
C PRO A 11 -10.55 -0.60 0.44
N ALA A 12 -11.15 -1.79 0.35
CA ALA A 12 -11.14 -2.63 -0.85
C ALA A 12 -11.68 -1.89 -2.09
N HIS A 13 -12.74 -1.09 -1.91
CA HIS A 13 -13.36 -0.33 -2.99
C HIS A 13 -12.42 0.73 -3.59
N VAL A 14 -11.56 1.36 -2.77
CA VAL A 14 -10.58 2.36 -3.25
C VAL A 14 -9.59 1.69 -4.20
N VAL A 15 -9.11 0.50 -3.83
CA VAL A 15 -8.21 -0.31 -4.66
C VAL A 15 -8.89 -0.69 -5.97
N GLN A 16 -10.13 -1.20 -5.91
CA GLN A 16 -10.90 -1.62 -7.08
C GLN A 16 -11.28 -0.46 -8.01
N THR A 17 -11.46 0.75 -7.51
CA THR A 17 -11.77 1.91 -8.38
C THR A 17 -10.57 2.35 -9.23
N LYS A 18 -9.35 1.96 -8.83
CA LYS A 18 -8.10 2.38 -9.47
C LYS A 18 -7.36 1.21 -10.13
N LEU A 19 -7.72 -0.02 -9.79
CA LEU A 19 -7.24 -1.25 -10.41
C LEU A 19 -8.43 -1.94 -11.08
N ASN A 20 -8.30 -2.26 -12.37
CA ASN A 20 -9.39 -2.87 -13.15
C ASN A 20 -9.84 -4.23 -12.60
N GLU A 21 -9.00 -4.91 -11.82
CA GLU A 21 -9.26 -6.26 -11.29
C GLU A 21 -8.77 -6.41 -9.84
N ARG A 22 -9.19 -7.51 -9.20
CA ARG A 22 -8.75 -7.94 -7.85
C ARG A 22 -7.27 -8.39 -7.87
N SER A 23 -6.37 -7.44 -8.13
CA SER A 23 -4.94 -7.70 -8.28
C SER A 23 -4.33 -8.19 -6.96
N SER A 24 -3.34 -9.08 -7.06
CA SER A 24 -2.51 -9.51 -5.94
C SER A 24 -1.40 -8.50 -5.59
N HIS A 25 -1.15 -7.51 -6.46
CA HIS A 25 -0.08 -6.53 -6.28
C HIS A 25 -0.45 -5.13 -6.80
N ILE A 26 0.22 -4.10 -6.27
CA ILE A 26 0.22 -2.73 -6.82
C ILE A 26 1.64 -2.28 -7.11
N LYS A 27 1.82 -1.48 -8.17
CA LYS A 27 3.10 -0.83 -8.45
C LYS A 27 3.16 0.48 -7.68
N VAL A 28 4.20 0.66 -6.87
CA VAL A 28 4.39 1.86 -6.07
C VAL A 28 5.74 2.50 -6.39
N SER A 29 5.71 3.74 -6.88
CA SER A 29 6.87 4.61 -6.98
C SER A 29 7.17 5.23 -5.62
N ILE A 30 8.34 4.90 -5.08
CA ILE A 30 8.86 5.45 -3.83
C ILE A 30 9.79 6.64 -4.11
N MET A 31 10.30 7.29 -3.05
CA MET A 31 11.28 8.37 -3.20
C MET A 31 12.50 7.92 -4.03
N GLY A 32 12.97 8.79 -4.92
CA GLY A 32 14.05 8.47 -5.86
C GLY A 32 13.59 7.81 -7.17
N GLY A 33 12.29 7.65 -7.38
CA GLY A 33 11.72 7.15 -8.64
C GLY A 33 11.76 5.64 -8.82
N VAL A 34 12.26 4.89 -7.83
CA VAL A 34 12.25 3.42 -7.83
C VAL A 34 10.80 2.93 -7.78
N ILE A 35 10.46 1.96 -8.63
CA ILE A 35 9.14 1.33 -8.66
C ILE A 35 9.23 -0.06 -8.03
N GLU A 36 8.41 -0.30 -7.01
CA GLU A 36 8.30 -1.59 -6.32
C GLU A 36 6.92 -2.22 -6.54
N ASN A 37 6.85 -3.55 -6.52
CA ASN A 37 5.58 -4.27 -6.47
C ASN A 37 5.24 -4.58 -5.01
N TRP A 38 4.15 -4.01 -4.50
CA TRP A 38 3.68 -4.23 -3.14
C TRP A 38 2.50 -5.21 -3.14
N SER A 39 2.52 -6.19 -2.24
CA SER A 39 1.48 -7.23 -2.19
C SER A 39 0.17 -6.69 -1.63
N LEU A 40 -0.95 -7.04 -2.27
CA LEU A 40 -2.30 -6.84 -1.77
C LEU A 40 -2.83 -8.15 -1.17
N ILE A 41 -3.37 -8.06 0.04
CA ILE A 41 -3.98 -9.18 0.76
C ILE A 41 -5.46 -8.85 0.95
N TRP A 42 -6.32 -9.48 0.15
CA TRP A 42 -7.75 -9.31 0.22
C TRP A 42 -8.33 -10.12 1.38
N ASN A 43 -9.23 -9.52 2.15
CA ASN A 43 -9.91 -10.24 3.21
C ASN A 43 -11.21 -10.86 2.68
N ASP A 44 -11.26 -12.18 2.56
CA ASP A 44 -12.44 -12.87 2.03
C ASP A 44 -13.60 -12.96 3.04
N LYS A 45 -13.31 -12.90 4.35
CA LYS A 45 -14.33 -12.84 5.40
C LYS A 45 -14.93 -11.44 5.53
N ARG A 46 -14.11 -10.39 5.35
CA ARG A 46 -14.53 -8.98 5.38
C ARG A 46 -14.19 -8.34 4.04
N LYS A 47 -15.05 -8.56 3.03
CA LYS A 47 -14.82 -8.17 1.62
C LYS A 47 -14.53 -6.67 1.39
N SER A 48 -14.88 -5.81 2.33
CA SER A 48 -14.58 -4.38 2.31
C SER A 48 -13.12 -4.03 2.67
N GLN A 49 -12.32 -5.01 3.10
CA GLN A 49 -10.95 -4.80 3.57
C GLN A 49 -9.92 -5.38 2.59
N CYS A 50 -8.88 -4.61 2.35
CA CYS A 50 -7.66 -5.02 1.67
C CYS A 50 -6.47 -4.55 2.51
N HIS A 51 -5.37 -5.28 2.50
CA HIS A 51 -4.16 -4.88 3.19
C HIS A 51 -2.99 -4.79 2.22
N ILE A 52 -2.12 -3.80 2.40
CA ILE A 52 -0.82 -3.76 1.77
C ILE A 52 0.17 -4.47 2.69
N GLY A 53 0.69 -5.59 2.19
CA GLY A 53 1.67 -6.43 2.89
C GLY A 53 3.10 -6.07 2.53
N LEU A 54 3.82 -7.05 1.99
CA LEU A 54 5.21 -6.93 1.53
C LEU A 54 5.37 -5.72 0.59
N GLY A 55 6.32 -4.84 0.90
CA GLY A 55 6.45 -3.52 0.26
C GLY A 55 6.15 -2.39 1.24
N TRP A 56 4.94 -2.35 1.80
CA TRP A 56 4.59 -1.42 2.89
C TRP A 56 5.54 -1.57 4.07
N TYR A 57 5.83 -2.81 4.48
CA TYR A 57 6.81 -3.07 5.54
C TYR A 57 8.17 -2.42 5.27
N ARG A 58 8.69 -2.58 4.04
CA ARG A 58 10.01 -2.05 3.68
C ARG A 58 9.99 -0.53 3.67
N PHE A 59 8.92 0.06 3.13
CA PHE A 59 8.70 1.49 3.15
C PHE A 59 8.62 2.02 4.59
N PHE A 60 7.80 1.40 5.43
CA PHE A 60 7.58 1.83 6.82
C PHE A 60 8.90 1.97 7.58
N TYR A 61 9.76 0.96 7.51
CA TYR A 61 11.07 0.95 8.18
C TYR A 61 12.12 1.83 7.52
N LYS A 62 12.15 1.93 6.18
CA LYS A 62 13.13 2.75 5.46
C LYS A 62 12.83 4.24 5.51
N ALA A 63 11.56 4.61 5.53
CA ALA A 63 11.11 6.00 5.47
C ALA A 63 10.98 6.67 6.85
N LEU A 64 11.40 6.00 7.93
CA LEU A 64 11.28 6.48 9.33
C LEU A 64 9.84 6.84 9.73
N THR A 65 8.87 6.22 9.07
CA THR A 65 7.44 6.41 9.31
C THR A 65 7.06 6.00 10.73
N CYS A 66 6.19 6.79 11.35
CA CYS A 66 5.70 6.60 12.70
C CYS A 66 4.19 6.37 12.72
N ILE A 67 3.69 5.77 13.81
CA ILE A 67 2.25 5.68 14.06
C ILE A 67 1.71 7.10 14.26
N GLY A 68 0.70 7.47 13.49
CA GLY A 68 0.11 8.81 13.49
C GLY A 68 0.44 9.61 12.23
N ASP A 69 1.48 9.22 11.49
CA ASP A 69 1.80 9.82 10.20
C ASP A 69 0.69 9.57 9.19
N LYS A 70 0.45 10.56 8.33
CA LYS A 70 -0.51 10.45 7.24
C LYS A 70 0.21 9.98 5.99
N ILE A 71 -0.37 8.97 5.34
CA ILE A 71 0.17 8.40 4.11
C ILE A 71 -0.79 8.69 2.98
N GLN A 72 -0.25 9.21 1.88
CA GLN A 72 -1.01 9.49 0.68
C GLN A 72 -0.49 8.70 -0.51
N PHE A 73 -1.41 8.08 -1.25
CA PHE A 73 -1.14 7.41 -2.52
C PHE A 73 -1.70 8.25 -3.66
N TRP A 74 -0.83 8.62 -4.60
CA TRP A 74 -1.17 9.40 -5.79
C TRP A 74 -1.18 8.49 -7.00
N TYR A 75 -2.27 8.45 -7.76
CA TYR A 75 -2.31 7.69 -9.01
C TYR A 75 -1.50 8.42 -10.09
N GLN A 76 -0.49 7.75 -10.67
CA GLN A 76 0.40 8.35 -11.68
C GLN A 76 0.13 7.89 -13.11
N GLY A 77 -0.60 6.80 -13.31
CA GLY A 77 -0.74 6.15 -14.61
C GLY A 77 -0.99 4.65 -14.45
N PRO A 78 -0.92 3.84 -15.52
CA PRO A 78 -1.57 2.53 -15.62
C PRO A 78 -1.18 1.55 -14.49
N GLY A 79 -1.94 1.61 -13.38
CA GLY A 79 -1.73 0.80 -12.18
C GLY A 79 -0.52 1.19 -11.32
N ILE A 80 0.07 2.38 -11.52
CA ILE A 80 1.21 2.89 -10.74
C ILE A 80 0.75 3.99 -9.79
N PHE A 81 1.14 3.85 -8.52
CA PHE A 81 0.89 4.84 -7.48
C PHE A 81 2.20 5.42 -6.98
N ARG A 82 2.25 6.70 -6.63
CA ARG A 82 3.32 7.28 -5.83
C ARG A 82 2.88 7.33 -4.38
N VAL A 83 3.76 6.97 -3.45
CA VAL A 83 3.50 7.07 -2.01
C VAL A 83 4.27 8.26 -1.40
N THR A 84 3.60 9.03 -0.54
CA THR A 84 4.20 10.13 0.22
C THR A 84 3.71 10.12 1.66
N ILE A 85 4.57 10.58 2.58
CA ILE A 85 4.20 10.93 3.96
C ILE A 85 3.85 12.41 3.97
N ILE A 86 2.73 12.81 4.60
CA ILE A 86 2.24 14.19 4.67
C ILE A 86 2.03 14.66 6.11
#